data_AF-A0A950A7M5-F1
#
_entry.id   AF-A0A950A7M5-F1
#
_cell.length_a   1.000
_cell.length_b   1.000
_cell.length_c   1.000
_cell.angle_alpha   90.00
_cell.angle_beta   90.00
_cell.angle_gamma   90.00
#
_symmetry.space_group_name_H-M   'P 1'
#
loop_
_entity.id
_entity.type
_entity.pdbx_description
1 polymer ?
#
loop_
_entity_poly.entity_id
_entity_poly.type
_entity_poly.pdbx_seq_one_letter_code
_entity_poly.pdbx_strand_id
1 'polypeptide(L)'
;MDWLQFINLVIPAFAACLDFGLLIFIRSACRQLPDREQVALEQRFLRTFNRAIPVLASLSVLLILAYALRFTQNSAANHAVWGALFFFSAAVAFSIWLNGSIDQEIIGWNPEQLPPNWKSVQLRFTITGGLRAVAQLLGFILICGSVAAH
;
A
#
# COMPACT_ATOMS: atom_id res chain seq x y z
N MET A 1 11.99 -14.35 -19.86
CA MET A 1 11.79 -13.25 -18.89
C MET A 1 13.01 -12.36 -18.90
N ASP A 2 12.84 -11.05 -19.11
CA ASP A 2 13.93 -10.09 -19.08
C ASP A 2 14.04 -9.37 -17.73
N TRP A 3 15.08 -8.55 -17.55
CA TRP A 3 15.31 -7.85 -16.28
C TRP A 3 14.17 -6.90 -15.90
N LEU A 4 13.52 -6.24 -16.87
CA LEU A 4 12.41 -5.35 -16.58
C LEU A 4 11.19 -6.13 -16.07
N GLN A 5 10.86 -7.28 -16.69
CA GLN A 5 9.80 -8.16 -16.21
C GLN A 5 10.10 -8.69 -14.81
N PHE A 6 11.34 -9.15 -14.57
CA PHE A 6 11.75 -9.63 -13.26
C PHE A 6 11.60 -8.54 -12.18
N ILE A 7 12.11 -7.34 -12.44
CA ILE A 7 12.02 -6.21 -11.50
C ILE A 7 10.55 -5.80 -11.28
N ASN A 8 9.71 -5.85 -12.31
CA ASN A 8 8.26 -5.59 -12.20
C ASN A 8 7.48 -6.65 -11.45
N LEU A 9 8.03 -7.85 -11.26
CA LEU A 9 7.46 -8.80 -10.33
C LEU A 9 7.95 -8.52 -8.92
N VAL A 10 9.27 -8.39 -8.74
CA VAL A 10 9.89 -8.32 -7.40
C VAL A 10 9.49 -7.06 -6.63
N ILE A 11 9.61 -5.88 -7.23
CA ILE A 11 9.39 -4.62 -6.51
C ILE A 11 7.90 -4.43 -6.16
N PRO A 12 6.95 -4.58 -7.12
CA PRO A 12 5.52 -4.54 -6.81
C PRO A 12 5.07 -5.66 -5.85
N ALA A 13 5.61 -6.88 -5.97
CA ALA A 13 5.34 -7.95 -5.01
C ALA A 13 5.77 -7.54 -3.60
N PHE A 14 7.00 -7.07 -3.45
CA PHE A 14 7.52 -6.65 -2.16
C PHE A 14 6.67 -5.53 -1.56
N ALA A 15 6.29 -4.52 -2.34
CA ALA A 15 5.44 -3.43 -1.89
C ALA A 15 4.05 -3.93 -1.44
N ALA A 16 3.38 -4.74 -2.27
CA ALA A 16 2.04 -5.25 -1.99
C ALA A 16 2.03 -6.21 -0.79
N CYS A 17 2.98 -7.15 -0.74
CA CYS A 17 3.08 -8.14 0.34
C CYS A 17 3.48 -7.49 1.67
N LEU A 18 4.41 -6.53 1.66
CA LEU A 18 4.77 -5.78 2.85
C LEU A 18 3.54 -5.08 3.42
N ASP A 19 2.84 -4.30 2.60
CA ASP A 19 1.71 -3.53 3.07
C ASP A 19 0.52 -4.39 3.54
N PHE A 20 0.22 -5.45 2.80
CA PHE A 20 -0.81 -6.41 3.16
C PHE A 20 -0.46 -7.20 4.43
N GLY A 21 0.80 -7.60 4.59
CA GLY A 21 1.28 -8.25 5.81
C GLY A 21 1.16 -7.35 7.04
N LEU A 22 1.47 -6.06 6.89
CA LEU A 22 1.32 -5.07 7.95
C LEU A 22 -0.14 -4.87 8.34
N LEU A 23 -1.05 -4.87 7.37
CA LEU A 23 -2.49 -4.82 7.60
C LEU A 23 -3.00 -6.04 8.38
N ILE A 24 -2.66 -7.25 7.95
CA ILE A 24 -3.21 -8.48 8.53
C ILE A 24 -2.56 -8.82 9.87
N PHE A 25 -1.23 -8.85 9.93
CA PHE A 25 -0.53 -9.39 11.09
C PHE A 25 -0.31 -8.32 12.16
N ILE A 26 0.27 -7.19 11.78
CA ILE A 26 0.66 -6.17 12.76
C ILE A 26 -0.56 -5.47 13.32
N ARG A 27 -1.48 -4.97 12.47
CA ARG A 27 -2.66 -4.26 12.98
C ARG A 27 -3.64 -5.15 13.72
N SER A 28 -3.76 -6.43 13.36
CA SER A 28 -4.57 -7.38 14.13
C SER A 28 -4.00 -7.61 15.53
N ALA A 29 -2.67 -7.76 15.64
CA ALA A 29 -2.00 -7.88 16.93
C ALA A 29 -2.10 -6.60 17.77
N CYS A 30 -1.98 -5.40 17.16
CA CYS A 30 -2.09 -4.13 17.86
C CYS A 30 -3.44 -3.95 18.59
N ARG A 31 -4.53 -4.48 18.03
CA ARG A 31 -5.89 -4.34 18.61
C ARG A 31 -6.09 -5.10 19.92
N GLN A 32 -5.16 -5.97 20.28
CA GLN A 32 -5.20 -6.74 21.53
C GLN A 32 -4.44 -6.06 22.67
N LEU A 33 -3.71 -4.98 22.37
CA LEU A 33 -2.94 -4.23 23.35
C LEU A 33 -3.83 -3.22 24.10
N PRO A 34 -3.46 -2.80 25.31
CA PRO A 34 -4.11 -1.67 25.95
C PRO A 34 -3.90 -0.38 25.13
N ASP A 35 -4.82 0.57 25.29
CA ASP A 35 -4.95 1.74 24.41
C ASP A 35 -3.63 2.54 24.27
N ARG A 36 -2.87 2.68 25.36
CA ARG A 36 -1.60 3.43 25.39
C ARG A 36 -0.54 2.75 24.52
N GLU A 37 -0.35 1.44 24.69
CA GLU A 37 0.61 0.63 23.96
C GLU A 37 0.22 0.53 22.49
N GLN A 38 -1.09 0.42 22.21
CA GLN A 38 -1.62 0.40 20.84
C GLN A 38 -1.25 1.69 20.09
N VAL A 39 -1.49 2.85 20.69
CA VAL A 39 -1.17 4.16 20.06
C VAL A 39 0.34 4.35 19.94
N ALA A 40 1.13 3.99 20.96
CA ALA A 40 2.58 4.10 20.90
C ALA A 40 3.19 3.23 19.78
N LEU A 41 2.66 2.03 19.58
CA LEU A 41 3.09 1.13 18.50
C LEU A 41 2.69 1.66 17.12
N GLU A 42 1.46 2.16 16.97
CA GLU A 42 1.00 2.78 15.72
C GLU A 42 1.83 4.02 15.35
N GLN A 43 2.18 4.87 16.31
CA GLN A 43 3.05 6.03 16.08
C GLN A 43 4.44 5.63 15.62
N ARG A 44 5.05 4.62 16.25
CA ARG A 44 6.35 4.08 15.82
C ARG A 44 6.28 3.52 14.42
N PHE A 45 5.25 2.72 14.16
CA PHE A 45 4.99 2.13 12.86
C PHE A 45 4.85 3.21 11.79
N LEU A 46 4.03 4.23 12.02
CA LEU A 46 3.88 5.37 11.11
C LEU A 46 5.22 6.07 10.87
N ARG A 47 6.00 6.39 11.92
CA ARG A 47 7.30 7.06 11.73
C ARG A 47 8.28 6.25 10.88
N THR A 48 8.27 4.93 11.00
CA THR A 48 9.18 4.06 10.24
C THR A 48 8.67 3.81 8.81
N PHE A 49 7.41 3.43 8.66
CA PHE A 49 6.87 2.90 7.41
C PHE A 49 6.12 3.91 6.56
N ASN A 50 5.68 5.04 7.12
CA ASN A 50 4.97 6.08 6.37
C ASN A 50 5.82 6.67 5.23
N ARG A 51 7.15 6.57 5.31
CA ARG A 51 8.02 6.98 4.20
C ARG A 51 8.33 5.83 3.23
N ALA A 52 8.58 4.63 3.75
CA ALA A 52 9.05 3.52 2.92
C ALA A 52 7.97 2.99 1.96
N ILE A 53 6.74 2.82 2.46
CA ILE A 53 5.68 2.18 1.67
C ILE A 53 5.22 3.05 0.48
N PRO A 54 4.95 4.37 0.65
CA PRO A 54 4.58 5.22 -0.49
C PRO A 54 5.68 5.35 -1.54
N VAL A 55 6.95 5.34 -1.12
CA VAL A 55 8.10 5.38 -2.04
C VAL A 55 8.16 4.09 -2.86
N LEU A 56 8.02 2.91 -2.24
CA LEU A 56 7.98 1.63 -2.94
C LEU A 56 6.77 1.52 -3.89
N ALA A 57 5.61 2.00 -3.46
CA ALA A 57 4.41 2.05 -4.29
C ALA A 57 4.59 2.97 -5.51
N SER A 58 5.17 4.15 -5.32
CA SER A 58 5.48 5.10 -6.39
C SER A 58 6.50 4.54 -7.38
N LEU A 59 7.55 3.87 -6.87
CA LEU A 59 8.53 3.18 -7.71
C LEU A 59 7.86 2.07 -8.55
N SER A 60 6.94 1.33 -7.94
CA SER A 60 6.16 0.29 -8.64
C SER A 60 5.36 0.89 -9.80
N VAL A 61 4.69 2.03 -9.60
CA VAL A 61 3.96 2.74 -10.68
C VAL A 61 4.88 3.05 -11.86
N LEU A 62 6.08 3.59 -11.61
CA LEU A 62 7.02 3.94 -12.68
C LEU A 62 7.51 2.70 -13.44
N LEU A 63 7.82 1.61 -12.73
CA LEU A 63 8.26 0.36 -13.34
C LEU A 63 7.15 -0.28 -14.18
N ILE A 64 5.91 -0.28 -13.67
CA ILE A 64 4.74 -0.82 -14.37
C ILE A 64 4.45 0.01 -15.62
N LEU A 65 4.52 1.34 -15.52
CA LEU A 65 4.35 2.23 -16.66
C LEU A 65 5.39 1.94 -17.75
N ALA A 66 6.67 1.84 -17.36
CA ALA A 66 7.75 1.51 -18.30
C ALA A 66 7.53 0.15 -19.00
N TYR A 67 6.94 -0.82 -18.30
CA TYR A 67 6.59 -2.11 -18.87
C TYR A 67 5.33 -2.05 -19.74
N ALA A 68 4.29 -1.32 -19.33
CA ALA A 68 3.07 -1.12 -20.10
C ALA A 68 3.35 -0.48 -21.46
N LEU A 69 4.28 0.47 -21.53
CA LEU A 69 4.68 1.14 -22.77
C LEU A 69 5.32 0.20 -23.81
N ARG A 70 5.70 -1.03 -23.44
CA ARG A 70 6.21 -2.03 -24.40
C ARG A 70 5.09 -2.74 -25.16
N PHE A 71 3.85 -2.68 -24.67
CA PHE A 71 2.72 -3.29 -25.32
C PHE A 71 2.17 -2.38 -26.41
N THR A 72 2.31 -2.80 -27.66
CA THR A 72 1.79 -2.07 -28.84
C THR A 72 0.50 -2.67 -29.39
N GLN A 73 0.18 -3.91 -29.00
CA GLN A 73 -0.99 -4.63 -29.49
C GLN A 73 -2.05 -4.78 -28.40
N ASN A 74 -3.30 -4.87 -28.84
CA ASN A 74 -4.43 -5.07 -27.93
C ASN A 74 -4.51 -6.55 -27.52
N SER A 75 -3.88 -6.90 -26.39
CA SER A 75 -3.84 -8.26 -25.85
C SER A 75 -4.36 -8.32 -24.41
N ALA A 76 -4.68 -9.51 -23.91
CA ALA A 76 -5.04 -9.71 -22.50
C ALA A 76 -3.92 -9.22 -21.56
N ALA A 77 -2.66 -9.48 -21.93
CA ALA A 77 -1.51 -9.01 -21.18
C ALA A 77 -1.38 -7.48 -21.14
N ASN A 78 -1.74 -6.79 -22.24
CA ASN A 78 -1.80 -5.32 -22.28
C ASN A 78 -2.88 -4.77 -21.32
N HIS A 79 -4.09 -5.32 -21.36
CA HIS A 79 -5.14 -4.89 -20.43
C HIS A 79 -4.76 -5.13 -18.97
N ALA A 80 -4.11 -6.26 -18.68
CA ALA A 80 -3.67 -6.60 -17.34
C ALA A 80 -2.61 -5.63 -16.81
N VAL A 81 -1.60 -5.25 -17.61
CA VAL A 81 -0.56 -4.30 -17.15
C VAL A 81 -1.11 -2.88 -16.94
N TRP A 82 -2.03 -2.41 -17.80
CA TRP A 82 -2.70 -1.12 -17.58
C TRP A 82 -3.64 -1.14 -16.38
N GLY A 83 -4.35 -2.25 -16.16
CA GLY A 83 -5.13 -2.46 -14.94
C GLY A 83 -4.25 -2.44 -13.70
N ALA A 84 -3.09 -3.10 -13.74
CA ALA A 84 -2.11 -3.04 -12.65
C ALA A 84 -1.64 -1.61 -12.38
N LEU A 85 -1.32 -0.85 -13.42
CA LEU A 85 -0.91 0.54 -13.31
C LEU A 85 -1.99 1.38 -12.64
N PHE A 86 -3.26 1.20 -13.03
CA PHE A 86 -4.39 1.89 -12.42
C PHE A 86 -4.47 1.61 -10.92
N PHE A 87 -4.43 0.34 -10.51
CA PHE A 87 -4.54 -0.04 -9.09
C PHE A 87 -3.36 0.45 -8.24
N PHE A 88 -2.13 0.36 -8.74
CA PHE A 88 -0.96 0.91 -8.03
C PHE A 88 -1.02 2.44 -7.94
N SER A 89 -1.47 3.11 -9.00
CA SER A 89 -1.64 4.57 -8.99
C SER A 89 -2.73 5.00 -8.00
N ALA A 90 -3.84 4.27 -7.96
CA ALA A 90 -4.92 4.50 -6.98
C ALA A 90 -4.41 4.30 -5.54
N ALA A 91 -3.60 3.26 -5.29
CA ALA A 91 -2.98 3.05 -3.99
C ALA A 91 -2.06 4.19 -3.55
N VAL A 92 -1.26 4.75 -4.47
CA VAL A 92 -0.44 5.94 -4.21
C VAL A 92 -1.33 7.16 -3.93
N ALA A 93 -2.37 7.38 -4.72
CA ALA A 93 -3.32 8.48 -4.51
C ALA A 93 -4.01 8.39 -3.13
N PHE A 94 -4.46 7.19 -2.72
CA PHE A 94 -5.01 6.98 -1.38
C PHE A 94 -4.01 7.27 -0.27
N SER A 95 -2.74 6.93 -0.46
CA SER A 95 -1.68 7.27 0.51
C SER A 95 -1.57 8.77 0.72
N ILE A 96 -1.53 9.53 -0.38
CA ILE A 96 -1.27 10.97 -0.34
C ILE A 96 -2.51 11.72 0.18
N TRP A 97 -3.69 11.39 -0.33
CA TRP A 97 -4.90 12.19 -0.07
C TRP A 97 -5.67 11.78 1.18
N LEU A 98 -5.75 10.48 1.47
CA LEU A 98 -6.55 9.98 2.60
C LEU A 98 -5.70 9.70 3.83
N ASN A 99 -4.53 9.06 3.65
CA ASN A 99 -3.71 8.68 4.79
C ASN A 99 -2.85 9.84 5.31
N GLY A 100 -2.39 10.73 4.45
CA GLY A 100 -1.49 11.83 4.85
C GLY A 100 -2.00 12.68 6.02
N SER A 101 -3.28 13.04 6.03
CA SER A 101 -3.89 13.82 7.11
C SER A 101 -4.10 12.99 8.39
N ILE A 102 -4.57 11.75 8.23
CA ILE A 102 -4.82 10.82 9.33
C ILE A 102 -3.51 10.45 10.04
N ASP A 103 -2.44 10.22 9.29
CA ASP A 103 -1.13 9.85 9.82
C ASP A 103 -0.56 10.98 10.67
N GLN A 104 -0.69 12.23 10.22
CA GLN A 104 -0.27 13.40 10.99
C GLN A 104 -1.06 13.55 12.29
N GLU A 105 -2.38 13.29 12.25
CA GLU A 105 -3.22 13.31 13.43
C GLU A 105 -2.76 12.26 14.45
N ILE A 106 -2.55 11.01 14.03
CA ILE A 106 -2.11 9.90 14.90
C ILE A 106 -0.71 10.17 15.48
N ILE A 107 0.23 10.65 14.66
CA ILE A 107 1.60 10.98 15.09
C ILE A 107 1.61 12.07 16.18
N GLY A 108 0.62 12.98 16.16
CA GLY A 108 0.48 14.08 17.11
C GLY A 108 -0.23 13.74 18.42
N TRP A 109 -0.81 12.54 18.56
CA TRP A 109 -1.52 12.17 19.79
C TRP A 109 -0.61 12.08 21.02
N ASN A 110 -1.12 12.54 22.16
CA ASN A 110 -0.52 12.31 23.47
C ASN A 110 -1.00 10.94 24.01
N PRO A 111 -0.12 9.94 24.22
CA PRO A 111 -0.52 8.62 24.71
C PRO A 111 -1.13 8.63 26.12
N GLU A 112 -0.90 9.67 26.92
CA GLU A 112 -1.47 9.79 28.28
C GLU A 112 -2.84 10.46 28.29
N GLN A 113 -3.20 11.16 27.21
CA GLN A 113 -4.47 11.86 27.09
C GLN A 113 -4.96 11.78 25.63
N LEU A 114 -5.60 10.66 25.30
CA LEU A 114 -6.12 10.42 23.96
C LEU A 114 -7.34 11.30 23.65
N PRO A 115 -7.47 11.79 22.40
CA PRO A 115 -8.64 12.57 22.03
C PRO A 115 -9.90 11.71 22.02
N PRO A 116 -11.09 12.23 22.37
CA PRO A 116 -12.29 11.43 22.57
C PRO A 116 -12.74 10.65 21.33
N ASN A 117 -12.34 11.10 20.13
CA ASN A 117 -12.64 10.47 18.84
C ASN A 117 -11.55 9.49 18.35
N TRP A 118 -10.52 9.17 19.14
CA TRP A 118 -9.34 8.41 18.70
C TRP A 118 -9.68 7.07 18.02
N LYS A 119 -10.64 6.30 18.58
CA LYS A 119 -11.09 5.03 17.98
C LYS A 119 -11.69 5.21 16.59
N SER A 120 -12.41 6.31 16.37
CA SER A 120 -13.01 6.59 15.07
C SER A 120 -11.96 6.93 14.01
N VAL A 121 -10.90 7.64 14.41
CA VAL A 121 -9.78 7.98 13.51
C VAL A 121 -8.96 6.73 13.21
N GLN A 122 -8.71 5.89 14.21
CA GLN A 122 -8.03 4.61 14.03
C GLN A 122 -8.79 3.63 13.12
N LEU A 123 -10.12 3.62 13.22
CA LEU A 123 -10.96 2.84 12.29
C LEU A 123 -10.79 3.36 10.85
N ARG A 124 -10.87 4.67 10.63
CA ARG A 124 -10.64 5.28 9.31
C ARG A 124 -9.26 4.93 8.78
N PHE A 125 -8.22 5.11 9.59
CA PHE A 125 -6.85 4.75 9.28
C PHE A 125 -6.70 3.29 8.84
N THR A 126 -7.43 2.39 9.50
CA THR A 126 -7.41 0.96 9.16
C THR A 126 -8.14 0.68 7.85
N ILE A 127 -9.29 1.32 7.62
CA ILE A 127 -10.05 1.15 6.38
C ILE A 127 -9.26 1.70 5.19
N THR A 128 -8.72 2.92 5.29
CA THR A 128 -7.98 3.56 4.20
C THR A 128 -6.65 2.85 3.94
N GLY A 129 -5.95 2.40 4.99
CA GLY A 129 -4.79 1.52 4.88
C GLY A 129 -5.13 0.18 4.21
N GLY A 130 -6.28 -0.41 4.55
CA GLY A 130 -6.76 -1.66 3.97
C GLY A 130 -7.12 -1.53 2.49
N LEU A 131 -7.85 -0.48 2.11
CA LEU A 131 -8.18 -0.20 0.71
C LEU A 131 -6.92 -0.06 -0.15
N ARG A 132 -5.91 0.64 0.37
CA ARG A 132 -4.61 0.80 -0.28
C ARG A 132 -3.91 -0.55 -0.47
N ALA A 133 -3.79 -1.35 0.59
CA ALA A 133 -3.13 -2.65 0.52
C ALA A 133 -3.85 -3.61 -0.46
N VAL A 134 -5.19 -3.63 -0.46
CA VAL A 134 -5.99 -4.42 -1.39
C VAL A 134 -5.80 -3.94 -2.83
N ALA A 135 -5.77 -2.63 -3.08
CA ALA A 135 -5.48 -2.09 -4.40
C ALA A 135 -4.09 -2.54 -4.89
N GLN A 136 -3.04 -2.46 -4.06
CA GLN A 136 -1.71 -2.95 -4.43
C GLN A 136 -1.70 -4.45 -4.72
N LEU A 137 -2.42 -5.26 -3.94
CA LEU A 137 -2.52 -6.71 -4.15
C LEU A 137 -3.23 -7.05 -5.47
N LEU A 138 -4.34 -6.38 -5.77
CA LEU A 138 -5.04 -6.54 -7.05
C LEU A 138 -4.16 -6.12 -8.22
N GLY A 139 -3.47 -4.99 -8.09
CA GLY A 139 -2.50 -4.55 -9.08
C GLY A 139 -1.40 -5.58 -9.31
N PHE A 140 -0.87 -6.18 -8.24
CA PHE A 140 0.18 -7.19 -8.33
C PHE A 140 -0.32 -8.47 -9.03
N ILE A 141 -1.53 -8.94 -8.69
CA ILE A 141 -2.17 -10.10 -9.37
C ILE A 141 -2.28 -9.83 -10.87
N LEU A 142 -2.64 -8.62 -11.28
CA LEU A 142 -2.73 -8.24 -12.68
C LEU A 142 -1.37 -8.20 -13.38
N ILE A 143 -0.29 -7.75 -12.71
CA ILE A 143 1.07 -7.85 -13.28
C ILE A 143 1.44 -9.31 -13.50
N CYS A 144 1.20 -10.18 -12.52
CA CYS A 144 1.46 -11.61 -12.66
C CYS A 144 0.68 -12.19 -13.85
N GLY A 145 -0.59 -11.82 -14.00
CA GLY A 145 -1.40 -12.20 -15.16
C GLY A 145 -0.85 -11.67 -16.49
N SER A 146 -0.35 -10.43 -16.52
CA SER A 146 0.29 -9.84 -17.69
C SER A 146 1.54 -10.60 -18.11
N VAL A 147 2.42 -10.92 -17.16
CA VAL A 147 3.66 -11.67 -17.42
C VAL A 147 3.37 -13.12 -17.81
N ALA A 148 2.33 -13.74 -17.25
CA ALA A 148 1.95 -15.11 -17.61
C ALA A 148 1.27 -15.23 -18.98
N ALA A 149 0.66 -14.16 -19.49
CA ALA A 149 -0.06 -14.12 -20.75
C ALA A 149 0.76 -13.54 -21.92
N HIS A 150 2.02 -13.18 -21.69
CA HIS A 150 2.97 -12.64 -22.67
C HIS A 150 4.13 -13.60 -22.87
#